data_AF-A0A538AP94-F1
#
_entry.id   AF-A0A538AP94-F1
#
_cell.length_a   1.000
_cell.length_b   1.000
_cell.length_c   1.000
_cell.angle_alpha   90.00
_cell.angle_beta   90.00
_cell.angle_gamma   90.00
#
_symmetry.space_group_name_H-M   'P 1'
#
loop_
_entity.id
_entity.type
_entity.pdbx_description
1 polymer ?
#
loop_
_entity_poly.entity_id
_entity_poly.type
_entity_poly.pdbx_seq_one_letter_code
_entity_poly.pdbx_strand_id
1 'polypeptide(L)'
;MYAVSVRLHGAFLQKRKLLMTRLTTGGRRRIEAPAGAIKASGTTAASTSATPRMRIVRDYLRCDRWDSFLGGLAPYRPQPERSFRWKCETFEILVPMVGVGLSGRIMRANAEHRGPRLALRFAGASLVVFLAVGIAAHAVVRRQVQADDQNNAQFHAVFVTDSLLVPIFHGIDPQKPVTGMVAVGIRARLASVFGARIKRLKVWRPDGTIVFSDEPRLIGKRFDAADDFAATKDGPHSEITDLTDPENAFERGLAPTMFSTYLRLPSAPQLMVELYQDYGPTQAAIDHTVVQLDLALVSALLLLYLLVLPIAARASRRLRASNDALRVSNEELRAGKGQLRESLEREHAAAERLRSLDDMKNMILTSVSHELRTPLTSIIGFASTLQRRHAELNPATQQEIANRIKEQSERLQRLLGGLLDVDRLQRGIMDTRRELTDVGLLVQRVVDHADIRDRTVVVSADPVQVNIDPS
;
A
#
# COMPACT_ATOMS: atom_id res chain seq x y z
N MET A 1 47.90 -8.53 -37.56
CA MET A 1 49.38 -8.52 -37.55
C MET A 1 49.81 -7.87 -36.23
N TYR A 2 50.57 -8.61 -35.41
CA TYR A 2 51.20 -8.24 -34.12
C TYR A 2 50.26 -7.82 -32.95
N ALA A 3 49.97 -8.64 -31.94
CA ALA A 3 50.80 -9.23 -30.84
C ALA A 3 51.08 -8.22 -29.69
N VAL A 4 50.30 -8.24 -28.60
CA VAL A 4 50.52 -8.92 -27.28
C VAL A 4 51.43 -8.13 -26.31
N SER A 5 50.91 -7.81 -25.12
CA SER A 5 51.61 -8.01 -23.83
C SER A 5 50.70 -7.67 -22.62
N VAL A 6 50.80 -8.50 -21.59
CA VAL A 6 50.02 -8.59 -20.35
C VAL A 6 50.97 -8.36 -19.17
N ARG A 7 50.55 -7.72 -18.06
CA ARG A 7 50.85 -8.22 -16.68
C ARG A 7 50.14 -7.49 -15.54
N LEU A 8 49.80 -8.32 -14.55
CA LEU A 8 49.09 -8.15 -13.28
C LEU A 8 49.97 -7.72 -12.10
N HIS A 9 49.28 -7.42 -10.99
CA HIS A 9 49.64 -7.34 -9.56
C HIS A 9 49.78 -5.91 -9.03
N GLY A 10 49.24 -5.52 -7.87
CA GLY A 10 48.50 -6.22 -6.82
C GLY A 10 48.45 -5.33 -5.57
N ALA A 11 47.46 -5.60 -4.71
CA ALA A 11 47.47 -5.37 -3.26
C ALA A 11 47.31 -3.95 -2.63
N PHE A 12 46.30 -3.90 -1.74
CA PHE A 12 46.38 -3.46 -0.33
C PHE A 12 46.11 -1.99 0.12
N LEU A 13 45.06 -1.90 0.97
CA LEU A 13 44.86 -1.15 2.22
C LEU A 13 44.95 0.40 2.28
N GLN A 14 43.78 0.98 2.62
CA GLN A 14 43.46 1.68 3.88
C GLN A 14 44.23 2.97 4.28
N LYS A 15 43.50 4.10 4.40
CA LYS A 15 43.46 5.04 5.57
C LYS A 15 42.52 6.22 5.23
N ARG A 16 41.42 6.46 5.97
CA ARG A 16 41.25 6.98 7.34
C ARG A 16 41.41 8.51 7.43
N LYS A 17 40.25 9.19 7.55
CA LYS A 17 40.04 10.55 8.05
C LYS A 17 40.44 10.67 9.53
N LEU A 18 41.15 11.74 9.89
CA LEU A 18 41.09 12.39 11.21
C LEU A 18 41.99 13.64 11.25
N LEU A 19 41.44 14.77 11.68
CA LEU A 19 42.09 15.83 12.50
C LEU A 19 40.92 16.71 13.04
N MET A 20 40.63 16.78 14.36
CA MET A 20 41.30 17.55 15.46
C MET A 20 41.00 19.07 15.33
N THR A 21 40.60 19.88 16.32
CA THR A 21 40.72 19.82 17.80
C THR A 21 39.76 20.85 18.49
N ARG A 22 39.49 20.61 19.78
CA ARG A 22 38.83 21.48 20.81
C ARG A 22 39.66 22.71 21.23
N LEU A 23 39.02 23.67 21.92
CA LEU A 23 39.33 24.21 23.28
C LEU A 23 38.16 25.17 23.71
N THR A 24 37.32 24.83 24.71
CA THR A 24 37.26 25.34 26.12
C THR A 24 36.97 26.86 26.22
N THR A 25 36.03 27.42 26.99
CA THR A 25 35.67 27.25 28.42
C THR A 25 34.36 28.02 28.76
N GLY A 26 33.62 27.54 29.78
CA GLY A 26 33.08 28.39 30.87
C GLY A 26 31.73 29.10 30.71
N GLY A 27 30.76 28.78 31.59
CA GLY A 27 29.66 29.70 31.93
C GLY A 27 28.32 29.07 32.27
N ARG A 28 28.17 28.49 33.47
CA ARG A 28 26.86 28.23 34.10
C ARG A 28 26.29 29.52 34.70
N ARG A 29 25.07 29.90 34.34
CA ARG A 29 24.14 30.58 35.26
C ARG A 29 22.71 30.08 35.08
N ARG A 30 22.11 29.77 36.22
CA ARG A 30 20.73 29.37 36.50
C ARG A 30 20.01 30.64 36.98
N ILE A 31 18.83 30.96 36.45
CA ILE A 31 17.83 31.82 37.09
C ILE A 31 16.46 31.21 36.81
N GLU A 32 15.71 30.96 37.88
CA GLU A 32 14.31 30.51 37.87
C GLU A 32 13.35 31.70 38.11
N ALA A 33 12.12 31.50 37.62
CA ALA A 33 10.82 32.04 38.10
C ALA A 33 10.36 33.47 37.66
N PRO A 34 9.04 33.81 37.71
CA PRO A 34 7.81 33.00 37.85
C PRO A 34 6.66 33.35 36.86
N ALA A 35 5.51 32.71 37.09
CA ALA A 35 4.22 32.73 36.40
C ALA A 35 3.37 34.02 36.51
N GLY A 36 2.35 34.12 35.63
CA GLY A 36 0.98 34.53 36.05
C GLY A 36 0.36 35.82 35.47
N ALA A 37 -0.53 35.64 34.48
CA ALA A 37 -1.83 36.29 34.21
C ALA A 37 -2.01 37.84 34.20
N ILE A 38 -2.69 38.37 33.16
CA ILE A 38 -4.03 39.05 33.19
C ILE A 38 -4.40 39.69 31.83
N LYS A 39 -5.60 39.31 31.34
CA LYS A 39 -6.66 39.96 30.51
C LYS A 39 -6.42 41.11 29.50
N ALA A 40 -6.96 40.85 28.29
CA ALA A 40 -8.08 41.52 27.59
C ALA A 40 -7.89 42.72 26.62
N SER A 41 -8.51 42.50 25.44
CA SER A 41 -9.34 43.39 24.59
C SER A 41 -8.73 44.51 23.75
N GLY A 42 -8.97 44.41 22.42
CA GLY A 42 -9.70 45.43 21.64
C GLY A 42 -8.90 46.34 20.69
N THR A 43 -9.10 46.14 19.37
CA THR A 43 -9.31 47.15 18.28
C THR A 43 -8.61 48.52 18.39
N THR A 44 -7.89 49.06 17.40
CA THR A 44 -8.31 49.39 16.01
C THR A 44 -7.11 49.91 15.17
N ALA A 45 -7.30 49.99 13.85
CA ALA A 45 -6.38 50.29 12.74
C ALA A 45 -5.54 51.60 12.77
N ALA A 46 -4.34 51.59 12.15
CA ALA A 46 -4.07 52.18 10.81
C ALA A 46 -2.56 52.38 10.51
N SER A 47 -2.13 51.86 9.34
CA SER A 47 -1.19 52.46 8.36
C SER A 47 0.24 52.90 8.76
N THR A 48 1.27 52.17 8.31
CA THR A 48 2.31 52.69 7.37
C THR A 48 3.27 51.60 6.82
N SER A 49 3.37 51.55 5.49
CA SER A 49 4.53 51.24 4.61
C SER A 49 5.58 50.16 4.99
N ALA A 50 5.67 49.09 4.18
CA ALA A 50 6.90 48.66 3.48
C ALA A 50 6.66 47.39 2.63
N THR A 51 6.68 47.55 1.32
CA THR A 51 6.78 46.47 0.30
C THR A 51 8.24 46.09 0.05
N PRO A 52 8.55 44.82 -0.28
CA PRO A 52 9.69 44.50 -1.14
C PRO A 52 9.24 43.91 -2.48
N ARG A 53 9.70 44.56 -3.55
CA ARG A 53 9.55 44.20 -4.96
C ARG A 53 10.65 43.20 -5.37
N MET A 54 10.23 42.08 -5.95
CA MET A 54 10.78 41.29 -7.07
C MET A 54 12.23 41.54 -7.55
N ARG A 55 12.98 40.46 -7.81
CA ARG A 55 13.94 40.44 -8.93
C ARG A 55 14.04 39.04 -9.56
N ILE A 56 13.43 38.92 -10.74
CA ILE A 56 13.72 37.91 -11.77
C ILE A 56 15.02 38.34 -12.44
N VAL A 57 16.00 37.45 -12.55
CA VAL A 57 17.17 37.62 -13.41
C VAL A 57 17.13 36.53 -14.47
N ARG A 58 17.05 36.97 -15.72
CA ARG A 58 16.95 36.19 -16.95
C ARG A 58 18.20 36.55 -17.73
N ASP A 59 19.24 35.72 -17.65
CA ASP A 59 20.46 35.97 -18.41
C ASP A 59 20.38 35.30 -19.78
N TYR A 60 20.51 36.17 -20.78
CA TYR A 60 20.81 35.87 -22.16
C TYR A 60 22.25 35.36 -22.29
N LEU A 61 22.45 34.27 -23.03
CA LEU A 61 23.67 34.07 -23.81
C LEU A 61 23.27 33.71 -25.24
N ARG A 62 23.66 34.59 -26.15
CA ARG A 62 23.56 34.48 -27.60
C ARG A 62 24.97 34.77 -28.13
N CYS A 63 25.55 33.80 -28.84
CA CYS A 63 26.70 33.86 -29.76
C CYS A 63 26.90 32.40 -30.23
N ASP A 64 27.19 32.03 -31.47
CA ASP A 64 27.13 32.70 -32.76
C ASP A 64 27.03 31.61 -33.85
N ARG A 65 26.55 32.03 -35.00
CA ARG A 65 26.26 31.29 -36.24
C ARG A 65 27.53 30.80 -36.95
N TRP A 66 27.54 29.56 -37.46
CA TRP A 66 28.31 29.15 -38.65
C TRP A 66 27.50 28.15 -39.48
N ASP A 67 27.11 28.58 -40.68
CA ASP A 67 26.50 27.76 -41.73
C ASP A 67 27.60 27.28 -42.71
N SER A 68 27.26 26.22 -43.45
CA SER A 68 27.82 25.72 -44.72
C SER A 68 29.04 24.79 -44.69
N PHE A 69 28.82 23.50 -45.00
CA PHE A 69 29.38 22.85 -46.20
C PHE A 69 28.74 21.46 -46.47
N LEU A 70 28.11 21.37 -47.65
CA LEU A 70 27.82 20.22 -48.54
C LEU A 70 27.79 18.77 -48.00
N GLY A 71 26.59 18.16 -48.06
CA GLY A 71 26.25 17.12 -49.04
C GLY A 71 26.76 15.68 -48.85
N GLY A 72 25.82 14.74 -48.70
CA GLY A 72 25.94 13.41 -49.31
C GLY A 72 25.76 12.18 -48.40
N LEU A 73 24.71 11.42 -48.72
CA LEU A 73 24.54 9.96 -48.58
C LEU A 73 23.99 9.34 -47.26
N ALA A 74 22.73 8.92 -47.42
CA ALA A 74 22.09 7.66 -46.99
C ALA A 74 21.42 7.57 -45.58
N PRO A 75 20.20 6.97 -45.51
CA PRO A 75 19.34 7.02 -44.32
C PRO A 75 19.57 5.83 -43.36
N TYR A 76 19.69 6.10 -42.06
CA TYR A 76 19.72 5.09 -41.00
C TYR A 76 18.33 4.97 -40.35
N ARG A 77 17.75 3.75 -40.39
CA ARG A 77 16.48 3.39 -39.74
C ARG A 77 16.61 3.36 -38.21
N PRO A 78 15.62 3.84 -37.43
CA PRO A 78 15.63 3.67 -35.98
C PRO A 78 15.18 2.25 -35.58
N GLN A 79 16.01 1.53 -34.82
CA GLN A 79 15.55 0.42 -33.98
C GLN A 79 15.16 0.96 -32.58
N PRO A 80 14.07 0.45 -31.98
CA PRO A 80 13.62 0.93 -30.68
C PRO A 80 14.46 0.37 -29.53
N GLU A 81 14.92 1.29 -28.68
CA GLU A 81 15.60 1.02 -27.42
C GLU A 81 14.73 0.19 -26.47
N ARG A 82 15.35 -0.86 -25.93
CA ARG A 82 14.90 -1.57 -24.72
C ARG A 82 15.12 -0.65 -23.53
N SER A 83 14.09 -0.33 -22.76
CA SER A 83 14.24 0.23 -21.42
C SER A 83 13.37 -0.47 -20.38
N PHE A 84 14.08 -1.19 -19.49
CA PHE A 84 13.90 -1.29 -18.04
C PHE A 84 12.51 -1.60 -17.46
N ARG A 85 12.30 -2.88 -17.13
CA ARG A 85 11.35 -3.31 -16.08
C ARG A 85 11.99 -3.15 -14.71
N TRP A 86 11.33 -2.41 -13.82
CA TRP A 86 11.58 -2.45 -12.39
C TRP A 86 11.08 -3.79 -11.82
N LYS A 87 11.99 -4.63 -11.32
CA LYS A 87 11.65 -5.74 -10.41
C LYS A 87 11.59 -5.18 -8.99
N CYS A 88 10.40 -5.10 -8.41
CA CYS A 88 10.25 -5.04 -6.96
C CYS A 88 10.29 -6.48 -6.44
N GLU A 89 11.37 -6.85 -5.75
CA GLU A 89 11.41 -8.07 -4.94
C GLU A 89 10.62 -7.83 -3.65
N THR A 90 9.48 -8.50 -3.52
CA THR A 90 8.73 -8.60 -2.27
C THR A 90 9.34 -9.73 -1.42
N PHE A 91 9.82 -9.37 -0.23
CA PHE A 91 10.17 -10.29 0.86
C PHE A 91 8.93 -11.08 1.30
N GLU A 92 8.95 -12.41 1.15
CA GLU A 92 7.98 -13.32 1.78
C GLU A 92 8.42 -13.59 3.23
N ILE A 93 7.61 -13.16 4.20
CA ILE A 93 7.63 -13.69 5.57
C ILE A 93 6.57 -14.78 5.62
N LEU A 94 7.03 -16.02 5.77
CA LEU A 94 6.22 -17.22 5.86
C LEU A 94 5.47 -17.25 7.22
N VAL A 95 4.14 -17.16 7.21
CA VAL A 95 3.26 -17.56 8.32
C VAL A 95 2.30 -18.62 7.76
N PRO A 96 2.18 -19.81 8.37
CA PRO A 96 1.37 -20.88 7.80
C PRO A 96 -0.11 -20.58 8.05
N MET A 97 -0.87 -20.27 6.99
CA MET A 97 -2.33 -20.29 7.03
C MET A 97 -2.84 -21.62 6.47
N VAL A 98 -3.57 -22.32 7.33
CA VAL A 98 -4.46 -23.44 7.01
C VAL A 98 -5.41 -23.03 5.89
N GLY A 99 -5.41 -23.81 4.81
CA GLY A 99 -6.16 -23.53 3.59
C GLY A 99 -7.67 -23.65 3.78
N VAL A 100 -8.38 -22.61 3.34
CA VAL A 100 -9.78 -22.70 2.93
C VAL A 100 -9.85 -22.16 1.52
N GLY A 101 -10.08 -23.04 0.55
CA GLY A 101 -10.24 -22.68 -0.84
C GLY A 101 -11.48 -21.82 -1.07
N LEU A 102 -11.33 -20.71 -1.78
CA LEU A 102 -12.45 -20.05 -2.42
C LEU A 102 -12.08 -19.68 -3.85
N SER A 103 -12.82 -20.33 -4.75
CA SER A 103 -12.81 -20.19 -6.20
C SER A 103 -13.07 -18.75 -6.63
N GLY A 104 -12.42 -18.37 -7.73
CA GLY A 104 -12.47 -17.04 -8.32
C GLY A 104 -13.89 -16.57 -8.64
N ARG A 105 -14.23 -15.40 -8.12
CA ARG A 105 -15.28 -14.55 -8.67
C ARG A 105 -14.85 -13.10 -8.48
N ILE A 106 -14.39 -12.49 -9.56
CA ILE A 106 -14.20 -11.04 -9.68
C ILE A 106 -15.60 -10.42 -9.59
N MET A 107 -16.00 -10.03 -8.38
CA MET A 107 -17.14 -9.16 -8.18
C MET A 107 -16.64 -7.72 -8.00
N ARG A 108 -17.00 -6.86 -8.96
CA ARG A 108 -17.16 -5.42 -8.73
C ARG A 108 -18.18 -5.26 -7.62
N ALA A 109 -17.72 -5.18 -6.38
CA ALA A 109 -18.57 -4.89 -5.24
C ALA A 109 -18.48 -3.40 -4.92
N ASN A 110 -19.61 -2.71 -5.07
CA ASN A 110 -19.84 -1.35 -4.56
C ASN A 110 -19.25 -1.20 -3.16
N ALA A 111 -18.38 -0.21 -3.01
CA ALA A 111 -17.79 0.23 -1.75
C ALA A 111 -18.81 1.05 -0.94
N GLU A 112 -19.99 0.49 -0.72
CA GLU A 112 -21.02 1.11 0.12
C GLU A 112 -21.14 0.33 1.43
N HIS A 113 -20.90 1.05 2.53
CA HIS A 113 -21.34 0.74 3.89
C HIS A 113 -20.82 -0.56 4.53
N ARG A 114 -19.60 -0.53 5.10
CA ARG A 114 -19.16 -1.53 6.12
C ARG A 114 -18.47 -0.89 7.33
N GLY A 115 -19.06 0.18 7.87
CA GLY A 115 -18.57 0.84 9.08
C GLY A 115 -18.57 -0.06 10.34
N PRO A 116 -19.68 -0.74 10.72
CA PRO A 116 -19.69 -1.53 11.96
C PRO A 116 -18.90 -2.84 11.87
N ARG A 117 -18.78 -3.39 10.65
CA ARG A 117 -18.25 -4.75 10.43
C ARG A 117 -16.74 -4.85 10.66
N LEU A 118 -15.96 -3.79 10.45
CA LEU A 118 -14.50 -3.88 10.59
C LEU A 118 -14.08 -4.03 12.06
N ALA A 119 -14.64 -3.20 12.95
CA ALA A 119 -14.36 -3.29 14.38
C ALA A 119 -14.88 -4.63 14.96
N LEU A 120 -16.06 -5.08 14.52
CA LEU A 120 -16.62 -6.37 14.93
C LEU A 120 -15.77 -7.56 14.46
N ARG A 121 -15.26 -7.50 13.21
CA ARG A 121 -14.36 -8.51 12.66
C ARG A 121 -13.03 -8.55 13.40
N PHE A 122 -12.46 -7.38 13.71
CA PHE A 122 -11.25 -7.30 14.51
C PHE A 122 -11.46 -7.87 15.91
N ALA A 123 -12.57 -7.52 16.58
CA ALA A 123 -12.95 -8.03 17.89
C ALA A 123 -13.16 -9.56 17.89
N GLY A 124 -13.77 -10.11 16.84
CA GLY A 124 -13.94 -11.55 16.69
C GLY A 124 -12.62 -12.28 16.39
N ALA A 125 -11.81 -11.74 15.49
CA ALA A 125 -10.51 -12.33 15.15
C ALA A 125 -9.54 -12.32 16.36
N SER A 126 -9.50 -11.22 17.12
CA SER A 126 -8.67 -11.15 18.32
C SER A 126 -9.17 -12.12 19.40
N LEU A 127 -10.48 -12.25 19.59
CA LEU A 127 -11.06 -13.20 20.55
C LEU A 127 -10.61 -14.64 20.27
N VAL A 128 -10.61 -15.07 19.01
CA VAL A 128 -10.11 -16.40 18.62
C VAL A 128 -8.65 -16.60 19.03
N VAL A 129 -7.80 -15.60 18.80
CA VAL A 129 -6.37 -15.65 19.20
C VAL A 129 -6.23 -15.73 20.72
N PHE A 130 -6.99 -14.93 21.48
CA PHE A 130 -6.96 -14.95 22.94
C PHE A 130 -7.39 -16.32 23.49
N LEU A 131 -8.44 -16.92 22.94
CA LEU A 131 -8.90 -18.25 23.33
C LEU A 131 -7.85 -19.33 23.00
N ALA A 132 -7.24 -19.27 21.81
CA ALA A 132 -6.19 -20.21 21.42
C ALA A 132 -4.97 -20.13 22.36
N VAL A 133 -4.54 -18.92 22.72
CA VAL A 133 -3.44 -18.71 23.69
C VAL A 133 -3.81 -19.24 25.07
N GLY A 134 -5.02 -18.96 25.56
CA GLY A 134 -5.51 -19.48 26.84
C GLY A 134 -5.51 -21.01 26.90
N ILE A 135 -6.05 -21.67 25.87
CA ILE A 135 -6.08 -23.14 25.77
C ILE A 135 -4.67 -23.72 25.72
N ALA A 136 -3.78 -23.13 24.91
CA ALA A 136 -2.40 -23.60 24.80
C ALA A 136 -1.64 -23.46 26.13
N ALA A 137 -1.78 -22.33 26.81
CA ALA A 137 -1.15 -22.10 28.11
C ALA A 137 -1.68 -23.08 29.18
N HIS A 138 -2.99 -23.32 29.24
CA HIS A 138 -3.57 -24.31 30.16
C HIS A 138 -2.98 -25.71 29.92
N ALA A 139 -2.88 -26.14 28.66
CA ALA A 139 -2.31 -27.43 28.30
C ALA A 139 -0.82 -27.55 28.69
N VAL A 140 -0.03 -26.49 28.51
CA VAL A 140 1.39 -26.46 28.91
C VAL A 140 1.53 -26.52 30.43
N VAL A 141 0.79 -25.69 31.16
CA VAL A 141 0.84 -25.66 32.64
C VAL A 141 0.47 -27.03 33.21
N ARG A 142 -0.63 -27.66 32.74
CA ARG A 142 -1.01 -29.00 33.21
C ARG A 142 0.07 -30.05 32.94
N ARG A 143 0.66 -30.05 31.74
CA ARG A 143 1.73 -31.00 31.38
C ARG A 143 2.96 -30.82 32.27
N GLN A 144 3.35 -29.57 32.52
CA GLN A 144 4.51 -29.26 33.35
C GLN A 144 4.31 -29.75 34.79
N VAL A 145 3.15 -29.44 35.38
CA VAL A 145 2.84 -29.84 36.75
C VAL A 145 2.79 -31.36 36.90
N GLN A 146 2.21 -32.08 35.93
CA GLN A 146 2.18 -33.55 35.94
C GLN A 146 3.59 -34.17 35.85
N ALA A 147 4.46 -33.60 35.01
CA ALA A 147 5.83 -34.08 34.88
C ALA A 147 6.64 -33.84 36.16
N ASP A 148 6.48 -32.68 36.81
CA ASP A 148 7.15 -32.35 38.06
C ASP A 148 6.72 -33.30 39.20
N ASP A 149 5.44 -33.65 39.26
CA ASP A 149 4.91 -34.60 40.24
C ASP A 149 5.47 -36.02 40.08
N GLN A 150 5.51 -36.52 38.84
CA GLN A 150 6.07 -37.85 38.55
C GLN A 150 7.52 -37.94 39.01
N ASN A 151 8.32 -36.91 38.73
CA ASN A 151 9.71 -36.84 39.19
C ASN A 151 9.81 -36.82 40.73
N ASN A 152 8.90 -36.11 41.40
CA ASN A 152 8.88 -36.05 42.86
C ASN A 152 8.48 -37.40 43.50
N ALA A 153 7.51 -38.10 42.90
CA ALA A 153 7.11 -39.45 43.32
C ALA A 153 8.28 -40.45 43.16
N GLN A 154 8.97 -40.40 42.03
CA GLN A 154 10.18 -41.20 41.77
C GLN A 154 11.27 -40.94 42.82
N PHE A 155 11.58 -39.66 43.07
CA PHE A 155 12.58 -39.27 44.07
C PHE A 155 12.26 -39.83 45.46
N HIS A 156 10.99 -39.72 45.89
CA HIS A 156 10.55 -40.27 47.16
C HIS A 156 10.62 -41.81 47.20
N ALA A 157 10.28 -42.49 46.12
CA ALA A 157 10.34 -43.95 46.06
C ALA A 157 11.78 -44.49 46.09
N VAL A 158 12.70 -43.82 45.39
CA VAL A 158 14.15 -44.11 45.45
C VAL A 158 14.64 -43.93 46.87
N PHE A 159 14.32 -42.79 47.51
CA PHE A 159 14.72 -42.52 48.90
C PHE A 159 14.25 -43.60 49.86
N VAL A 160 12.99 -44.03 49.76
CA VAL A 160 12.42 -45.10 50.59
C VAL A 160 13.15 -46.42 50.33
N THR A 161 13.39 -46.76 49.08
CA THR A 161 14.01 -48.03 48.71
C THR A 161 15.46 -48.11 49.19
N ASP A 162 16.25 -47.06 48.95
CA ASP A 162 17.65 -47.00 49.33
C ASP A 162 17.84 -46.94 50.85
N SER A 163 17.00 -46.14 51.53
CA SER A 163 17.16 -45.90 52.98
C SER A 163 16.53 -46.98 53.85
N LEU A 164 15.46 -47.64 53.38
CA LEU A 164 14.67 -48.57 54.20
C LEU A 164 14.70 -50.00 53.67
N LEU A 165 14.52 -50.22 52.37
CA LEU A 165 14.37 -51.57 51.83
C LEU A 165 15.72 -52.26 51.63
N VAL A 166 16.73 -51.56 51.13
CA VAL A 166 18.07 -52.13 50.91
C VAL A 166 18.65 -52.75 52.20
N PRO A 167 18.64 -52.08 53.38
CA PRO A 167 19.12 -52.69 54.62
C PRO A 167 18.26 -53.87 55.10
N ILE A 168 16.96 -53.86 54.82
CA ILE A 168 16.02 -54.89 55.29
C ILE A 168 16.15 -56.19 54.46
N PHE A 169 16.31 -56.05 53.15
CA PHE A 169 16.43 -57.17 52.22
C PHE A 169 17.86 -57.67 52.06
N HIS A 170 18.83 -56.99 52.68
CA HIS A 170 20.22 -57.45 52.73
C HIS A 170 20.32 -58.80 53.47
N GLY A 171 20.58 -59.87 52.72
CA GLY A 171 20.71 -61.25 53.25
C GLY A 171 19.44 -62.10 53.17
N ILE A 172 18.35 -61.62 52.55
CA ILE A 172 17.16 -62.42 52.26
C ILE A 172 17.33 -63.13 50.91
N ASP A 173 16.97 -64.42 50.84
CA ASP A 173 17.00 -65.19 49.59
C ASP A 173 15.94 -64.65 48.60
N PRO A 174 16.34 -64.06 47.46
CA PRO A 174 15.41 -63.47 46.48
C PRO A 174 14.55 -64.53 45.76
N GLN A 175 14.90 -65.81 45.84
CA GLN A 175 14.19 -66.90 45.16
C GLN A 175 13.01 -67.44 45.98
N LYS A 176 12.86 -67.06 47.25
CA LYS A 176 11.81 -67.59 48.12
C LYS A 176 10.87 -66.48 48.63
N PRO A 177 9.54 -66.70 48.62
CA PRO A 177 8.62 -65.76 49.23
C PRO A 177 8.94 -65.56 50.72
N VAL A 178 9.00 -64.30 51.16
CA VAL A 178 9.30 -63.96 52.53
C VAL A 178 8.05 -64.19 53.38
N THR A 179 8.09 -65.22 54.22
CA THR A 179 6.96 -65.67 55.05
C THR A 179 7.38 -65.85 56.52
N GLY A 180 6.42 -66.18 57.40
CA GLY A 180 6.69 -66.44 58.82
C GLY A 180 7.19 -65.22 59.60
N MET A 181 8.06 -65.45 60.59
CA MET A 181 8.56 -64.39 61.50
C MET A 181 9.36 -63.31 60.77
N VAL A 182 10.06 -63.65 59.68
CA VAL A 182 10.82 -62.66 58.89
C VAL A 182 9.87 -61.64 58.27
N ALA A 183 8.77 -62.10 57.65
CA ALA A 183 7.76 -61.20 57.07
C ALA A 183 7.09 -60.31 58.13
N VAL A 184 6.84 -60.84 59.32
CA VAL A 184 6.30 -60.07 60.45
C VAL A 184 7.28 -58.98 60.89
N GLY A 185 8.57 -59.31 61.02
CA GLY A 185 9.61 -58.34 61.39
C GLY A 185 9.78 -57.22 60.36
N ILE A 186 9.71 -57.55 59.06
CA ILE A 186 9.76 -56.55 57.99
C ILE A 186 8.55 -55.62 58.05
N ARG A 187 7.33 -56.17 58.16
CA ARG A 187 6.12 -55.34 58.29
C ARG A 187 6.17 -54.44 59.52
N ALA A 188 6.66 -54.94 60.66
CA ALA A 188 6.81 -54.13 61.87
C ALA A 188 7.79 -52.96 61.68
N ARG A 189 8.91 -53.17 60.96
CA ARG A 189 9.87 -52.10 60.63
C ARG A 189 9.30 -51.09 59.63
N LEU A 190 8.50 -51.54 58.67
CA LEU A 190 7.90 -50.67 57.68
C LEU A 190 6.65 -49.95 58.20
N ALA A 191 6.03 -50.43 59.28
CA ALA A 191 4.81 -49.84 59.86
C ALA A 191 4.97 -48.36 60.24
N SER A 192 6.18 -47.89 60.54
CA SER A 192 6.47 -46.47 60.82
C SER A 192 6.52 -45.58 59.58
N VAL A 193 6.62 -46.19 58.39
CA VAL A 193 6.73 -45.51 57.09
C VAL A 193 5.41 -45.58 56.33
N PHE A 194 4.63 -46.64 56.56
CA PHE A 194 3.24 -46.76 56.10
C PHE A 194 2.32 -45.82 56.89
N GLY A 195 1.45 -45.08 56.20
CA GLY A 195 0.48 -44.19 56.84
C GLY A 195 0.12 -42.98 55.99
N ALA A 196 0.92 -41.92 56.06
CA ALA A 196 0.57 -40.64 55.46
C ALA A 196 0.79 -40.56 53.95
N ARG A 197 1.79 -41.27 53.40
CA ARG A 197 2.16 -41.19 51.97
C ARG A 197 2.22 -42.54 51.27
N ILE A 198 2.83 -43.56 51.87
CA ILE A 198 2.90 -44.91 51.27
C ILE A 198 1.68 -45.71 51.71
N LYS A 199 0.95 -46.27 50.75
CA LYS A 199 -0.27 -47.07 50.96
C LYS A 199 -0.05 -48.56 50.75
N ARG A 200 0.86 -48.94 49.85
CA ARG A 200 1.19 -50.34 49.55
C ARG A 200 2.64 -50.47 49.07
N LEU A 201 3.28 -51.57 49.42
CA LEU A 201 4.57 -52.01 48.92
C LEU A 201 4.45 -53.45 48.40
N LYS A 202 5.01 -53.70 47.21
CA LYS A 202 5.21 -55.03 46.67
C LYS A 202 6.66 -55.19 46.24
N VAL A 203 7.21 -56.39 46.42
CA VAL A 203 8.52 -56.76 45.91
C VAL A 203 8.32 -57.96 45.00
N TRP A 204 8.72 -57.80 43.75
CA TRP A 204 8.47 -58.70 42.65
C TRP A 204 9.75 -59.38 42.19
N ARG A 205 9.61 -60.61 41.70
CA ARG A 205 10.63 -61.33 40.95
C ARG A 205 10.33 -61.22 39.44
N PRO A 206 11.32 -61.36 38.53
CA PRO A 206 11.09 -61.21 37.08
C PRO A 206 10.12 -62.23 36.49
N ASP A 207 9.80 -63.29 37.23
CA ASP A 207 8.79 -64.28 36.84
C ASP A 207 7.36 -63.82 37.18
N GLY A 208 7.17 -62.60 37.69
CA GLY A 208 5.86 -62.06 38.08
C GLY A 208 5.39 -62.52 39.47
N THR A 209 6.23 -63.19 40.25
CA THR A 209 5.88 -63.62 41.61
C THR A 209 6.14 -62.50 42.62
N ILE A 210 5.15 -62.23 43.49
CA ILE A 210 5.32 -61.31 44.62
C ILE A 210 6.07 -62.03 45.75
N VAL A 211 7.33 -61.63 45.95
CA VAL A 211 8.23 -62.16 46.99
C VAL A 211 7.88 -61.61 48.37
N PHE A 212 7.45 -60.35 48.43
CA PHE A 212 7.00 -59.71 49.67
C PHE A 212 5.93 -58.66 49.36
N SER A 213 4.96 -58.51 50.28
CA SER A 213 4.05 -57.37 50.31
C SER A 213 3.63 -57.10 51.75
N ASP A 214 3.28 -55.86 52.06
CA ASP A 214 2.61 -55.52 53.31
C ASP A 214 1.20 -56.13 53.41
N GLU A 215 0.58 -56.52 52.28
CA GLU A 215 -0.61 -57.38 52.23
C GLU A 215 -0.21 -58.86 52.13
N PRO A 216 -0.34 -59.66 53.21
CA PRO A 216 0.11 -61.04 53.22
C PRO A 216 -0.59 -61.93 52.19
N ARG A 217 -1.83 -61.59 51.80
CA ARG A 217 -2.62 -62.35 50.82
C ARG A 217 -2.07 -62.28 49.39
N LEU A 218 -1.13 -61.37 49.12
CA LEU A 218 -0.46 -61.24 47.83
C LEU A 218 0.84 -62.04 47.74
N ILE A 219 1.45 -62.38 48.87
CA ILE A 219 2.76 -63.07 48.91
C ILE A 219 2.66 -64.44 48.25
N GLY A 220 3.56 -64.71 47.30
CA GLY A 220 3.63 -65.97 46.54
C GLY A 220 2.65 -66.08 45.37
N LYS A 221 1.78 -65.09 45.15
CA LYS A 221 0.96 -65.03 43.93
C LYS A 221 1.79 -64.57 42.74
N ARG A 222 1.38 -65.00 41.54
CA ARG A 222 2.00 -64.66 40.26
C ARG A 222 1.01 -63.88 39.41
N PHE A 223 1.48 -62.76 38.85
CA PHE A 223 0.75 -61.92 37.91
C PHE A 223 1.62 -61.65 36.68
N ASP A 224 1.05 -61.03 35.65
CA ASP A 224 1.86 -60.52 34.54
C ASP A 224 2.45 -59.18 34.98
N ALA A 225 3.76 -59.04 34.86
CA ALA A 225 4.50 -57.83 35.22
C ALA A 225 5.60 -57.53 34.20
N ALA A 226 5.57 -58.18 33.03
CA ALA A 226 6.65 -58.11 32.06
C ALA A 226 6.90 -56.67 31.58
N ASP A 227 5.82 -55.91 31.39
CA ASP A 227 5.87 -54.53 30.92
C ASP A 227 6.46 -53.60 32.00
N ASP A 228 6.08 -53.75 33.28
CA ASP A 228 6.63 -52.99 34.40
C ASP A 228 8.13 -53.24 34.59
N PHE A 229 8.53 -54.51 34.49
CA PHE A 229 9.93 -54.91 34.56
C PHE A 229 10.76 -54.35 33.39
N ALA A 230 10.15 -54.18 32.21
CA ALA A 230 10.77 -53.54 31.05
C ALA A 230 10.84 -52.01 31.21
N ALA A 231 9.81 -51.38 31.77
CA ALA A 231 9.75 -49.95 32.04
C ALA A 231 10.83 -49.48 33.02
N THR A 232 11.27 -50.36 33.93
CA THR A 232 12.35 -50.07 34.91
C THR A 232 13.77 -50.27 34.38
N LYS A 233 13.94 -50.56 33.08
CA LYS A 233 15.26 -50.86 32.49
C LYS A 233 16.22 -49.66 32.56
N ASP A 234 15.71 -48.46 32.34
CA ASP A 234 16.51 -47.23 32.25
C ASP A 234 16.49 -46.41 33.55
N GLY A 235 15.84 -46.92 34.61
CA GLY A 235 15.73 -46.27 35.92
C GLY A 235 14.37 -46.48 36.59
N PRO A 236 14.08 -45.74 37.68
CA PRO A 236 12.76 -45.73 38.30
C PRO A 236 11.69 -45.24 37.31
N HIS A 237 10.55 -45.89 37.31
CA HIS A 237 9.39 -45.51 36.51
C HIS A 237 8.23 -45.16 37.42
N SER A 238 7.42 -44.15 37.08
CA SER A 238 6.23 -43.81 37.86
C SER A 238 5.09 -43.35 36.99
N GLU A 239 3.90 -43.78 37.36
CA GLU A 239 2.68 -43.49 36.62
C GLU A 239 1.48 -43.36 37.56
N ILE A 240 0.46 -42.68 37.08
CA ILE A 240 -0.82 -42.57 37.81
C ILE A 240 -1.60 -43.84 37.48
N THR A 241 -1.80 -44.69 38.48
CA THR A 241 -2.51 -45.97 38.30
C THR A 241 -4.02 -45.77 38.41
N ASP A 242 -4.77 -46.45 37.55
CA ASP A 242 -6.24 -46.53 37.62
C ASP A 242 -6.72 -47.72 38.47
N LEU A 243 -5.78 -48.52 39.00
CA LEU A 243 -6.01 -49.71 39.84
C LEU A 243 -6.90 -50.78 39.17
N THR A 244 -6.89 -50.82 37.83
CA THR A 244 -7.71 -51.77 37.06
C THR A 244 -7.12 -53.17 37.03
N ASP A 245 -5.81 -53.33 37.17
CA ASP A 245 -5.15 -54.62 37.02
C ASP A 245 -5.52 -55.64 38.12
N PRO A 246 -5.44 -56.95 37.83
CA PRO A 246 -5.85 -58.00 38.76
C PRO A 246 -5.08 -58.01 40.09
N GLU A 247 -3.81 -57.62 40.08
CA GLU A 247 -2.93 -57.50 41.25
C GLU A 247 -3.27 -56.30 42.13
N ASN A 248 -4.10 -55.36 41.66
CA ASN A 248 -4.54 -54.17 42.39
C ASN A 248 -5.80 -54.39 43.24
N ALA A 249 -6.27 -55.64 43.34
CA ALA A 249 -7.52 -55.96 44.03
C ALA A 249 -7.58 -55.48 45.50
N PHE A 250 -6.44 -55.38 46.18
CA PHE A 250 -6.37 -54.96 47.60
C PHE A 250 -5.98 -53.50 47.78
N GLU A 251 -5.67 -52.80 46.69
CA GLU A 251 -5.27 -51.41 46.63
C GLU A 251 -6.49 -50.51 46.39
N ARG A 252 -7.52 -51.07 45.74
CA ARG A 252 -8.82 -50.42 45.52
C ARG A 252 -9.42 -49.93 46.84
N GLY A 253 -9.62 -48.62 46.95
CA GLY A 253 -10.21 -47.97 48.12
C GLY A 253 -9.21 -47.48 49.17
N LEU A 254 -7.90 -47.69 49.00
CA LEU A 254 -6.89 -47.12 49.91
C LEU A 254 -6.71 -45.60 49.73
N ALA A 255 -6.95 -45.09 48.53
CA ALA A 255 -6.91 -43.68 48.14
C ALA A 255 -7.65 -43.49 46.79
N PRO A 256 -8.15 -42.28 46.46
CA PRO A 256 -8.87 -42.02 45.22
C PRO A 256 -7.97 -42.00 43.98
N THR A 257 -6.74 -41.54 44.11
CA THR A 257 -5.72 -41.51 43.05
C THR A 257 -4.35 -41.84 43.66
N MET A 258 -3.55 -42.62 42.96
CA MET A 258 -2.23 -43.06 43.45
C MET A 258 -1.19 -43.01 42.36
N PHE A 259 0.05 -42.78 42.76
CA PHE A 259 1.20 -43.12 41.93
C PHE A 259 1.65 -44.55 42.24
N SER A 260 1.83 -45.37 41.21
CA SER A 260 2.66 -46.58 41.29
C SER A 260 4.06 -46.21 40.84
N THR A 261 5.05 -46.49 41.70
CA THR A 261 6.47 -46.30 41.37
C THR A 261 7.17 -47.64 41.37
N TYR A 262 7.76 -47.98 40.22
CA TYR A 262 8.50 -49.20 39.99
C TYR A 262 9.99 -48.88 39.98
N LEU A 263 10.79 -49.63 40.73
CA LEU A 263 12.24 -49.51 40.71
C LEU A 263 12.95 -50.81 41.01
N ARG A 264 14.13 -51.02 40.42
CA ARG A 264 14.98 -52.17 40.74
C ARG A 264 15.61 -51.98 42.12
N LEU A 265 15.62 -53.03 42.92
CA LEU A 265 16.27 -53.00 44.23
C LEU A 265 17.81 -52.98 44.04
N PRO A 266 18.55 -51.96 44.49
CA PRO A 266 19.99 -51.87 44.19
C PRO A 266 20.83 -53.04 44.71
N SER A 267 20.46 -53.60 45.87
CA SER A 267 21.14 -54.76 46.46
C SER A 267 20.79 -56.09 45.80
N ALA A 268 19.70 -56.15 45.03
CA ALA A 268 19.25 -57.33 44.30
C ALA A 268 18.48 -56.88 43.03
N PRO A 269 19.19 -56.46 41.97
CA PRO A 269 18.58 -55.82 40.78
C PRO A 269 17.61 -56.73 40.00
N GLN A 270 17.65 -58.03 40.25
CA GLN A 270 16.64 -58.97 39.79
C GLN A 270 15.26 -58.72 40.42
N LEU A 271 15.19 -58.14 41.62
CA LEU A 271 13.92 -57.79 42.26
C LEU A 271 13.49 -56.37 41.87
N MET A 272 12.18 -56.22 41.67
CA MET A 272 11.55 -54.92 41.46
C MET A 272 10.70 -54.58 42.68
N VAL A 273 10.90 -53.38 43.21
CA VAL A 273 10.05 -52.78 44.23
C VAL A 273 8.98 -51.97 43.52
N GLU A 274 7.75 -52.14 43.96
CA GLU A 274 6.62 -51.34 43.56
C GLU A 274 6.03 -50.66 44.81
N LEU A 275 5.90 -49.33 44.74
CA LEU A 275 5.41 -48.49 45.82
C LEU A 275 4.17 -47.73 45.37
N TYR A 276 3.09 -47.87 46.12
CA TYR A 276 1.88 -47.08 45.91
C TYR A 276 1.86 -45.91 46.88
N GLN A 277 1.78 -44.70 46.33
CA GLN A 277 1.73 -43.46 47.09
C GLN A 277 0.42 -42.73 46.87
N ASP A 278 -0.12 -42.13 47.93
CA ASP A 278 -1.36 -41.34 47.87
C ASP A 278 -1.12 -40.03 47.11
N TYR A 279 -1.79 -39.89 45.96
CA TYR A 279 -1.70 -38.69 45.12
C TYR A 279 -2.75 -37.64 45.50
N GLY A 280 -3.82 -38.01 46.20
CA GLY A 280 -4.97 -37.14 46.47
C GLY A 280 -4.61 -35.78 47.10
N PRO A 281 -3.82 -35.73 48.19
CA PRO A 281 -3.41 -34.47 48.83
C PRO A 281 -2.57 -33.57 47.92
N THR A 282 -1.70 -34.17 47.10
CA THR A 282 -0.84 -33.46 46.15
C THR A 282 -1.68 -32.91 44.98
N GLN A 283 -2.60 -33.73 44.46
CA GLN A 283 -3.54 -33.36 43.41
C GLN A 283 -4.44 -32.17 43.80
N ALA A 284 -4.96 -32.15 45.04
CA ALA A 284 -5.78 -31.04 45.53
C ALA A 284 -4.99 -29.72 45.67
N ALA A 285 -3.73 -29.79 46.11
CA ALA A 285 -2.84 -28.63 46.19
C ALA A 285 -2.51 -28.07 44.79
N ILE A 286 -2.39 -28.96 43.81
CA ILE A 286 -2.17 -28.63 42.40
C ILE A 286 -3.38 -27.98 41.78
N ASP A 287 -4.57 -28.56 41.96
CA ASP A 287 -5.79 -28.02 41.37
C ASP A 287 -6.03 -26.59 41.86
N HIS A 288 -5.77 -26.30 43.14
CA HIS A 288 -5.82 -24.93 43.65
C HIS A 288 -4.82 -23.98 42.96
N THR A 289 -3.59 -24.43 42.75
CA THR A 289 -2.53 -23.62 42.12
C THR A 289 -2.84 -23.37 40.64
N VAL A 290 -3.24 -24.42 39.91
CA VAL A 290 -3.60 -24.35 38.49
C VAL A 290 -4.83 -23.46 38.30
N VAL A 291 -5.87 -23.59 39.14
CA VAL A 291 -7.05 -22.72 39.06
C VAL A 291 -6.68 -21.25 39.31
N GLN A 292 -5.80 -20.95 40.27
CA GLN A 292 -5.34 -19.57 40.49
C GLN A 292 -4.55 -19.02 39.30
N LEU A 293 -3.67 -19.82 38.69
CA LEU A 293 -2.92 -19.45 37.49
C LEU A 293 -3.85 -19.25 36.29
N ASP A 294 -4.83 -20.13 36.09
CA ASP A 294 -5.83 -20.03 35.02
C ASP A 294 -6.70 -18.78 35.22
N LEU A 295 -7.14 -18.48 36.45
CA LEU A 295 -7.89 -17.26 36.77
C LEU A 295 -7.05 -16.00 36.51
N ALA A 296 -5.77 -16.00 36.91
CA ALA A 296 -4.86 -14.90 36.65
C ALA A 296 -4.63 -14.71 35.13
N LEU A 297 -4.44 -15.79 34.38
CA LEU A 297 -4.27 -15.76 32.94
C LEU A 297 -5.53 -15.26 32.23
N VAL A 298 -6.70 -15.84 32.54
CA VAL A 298 -7.97 -15.44 31.94
C VAL A 298 -8.29 -13.99 32.25
N SER A 299 -8.10 -13.55 33.50
CA SER A 299 -8.32 -12.15 33.89
C SER A 299 -7.35 -11.20 33.17
N ALA A 300 -6.07 -11.56 33.03
CA ALA A 300 -5.10 -10.77 32.27
C ALA A 300 -5.44 -10.68 30.77
N LEU A 301 -5.82 -11.80 30.14
CA LEU A 301 -6.23 -11.82 28.73
C LEU A 301 -7.53 -11.05 28.52
N LEU A 302 -8.49 -11.15 29.44
CA LEU A 302 -9.74 -10.38 29.41
C LEU A 302 -9.47 -8.88 29.56
N LEU A 303 -8.62 -8.48 30.51
CA LEU A 303 -8.22 -7.09 30.69
C LEU A 303 -7.56 -6.53 29.42
N LEU A 304 -6.63 -7.29 28.83
CA LEU A 304 -5.98 -6.92 27.59
C LEU A 304 -6.98 -6.81 26.42
N TYR A 305 -7.93 -7.75 26.32
CA TYR A 305 -8.99 -7.71 25.31
C TYR A 305 -9.87 -6.45 25.45
N LEU A 306 -10.31 -6.15 26.68
CA LEU A 306 -11.11 -4.97 27.00
C LEU A 306 -10.35 -3.66 26.73
N LEU A 307 -9.02 -3.65 26.91
CA LEU A 307 -8.18 -2.49 26.59
C LEU A 307 -8.05 -2.26 25.06
N VAL A 308 -7.97 -3.33 24.29
CA VAL A 308 -7.78 -3.27 22.82
C VAL A 308 -9.05 -2.82 22.10
N LEU A 309 -10.24 -3.22 22.56
CA LEU A 309 -11.53 -2.87 21.94
C LEU A 309 -11.76 -1.36 21.72
N PRO A 310 -11.63 -0.48 22.73
CA PRO A 310 -11.85 0.95 22.55
C PRO A 310 -10.80 1.57 21.63
N ILE A 311 -9.56 1.06 21.63
CA ILE A 311 -8.48 1.52 20.73
C ILE A 311 -8.86 1.18 19.28
N ALA A 312 -9.24 -0.07 19.02
CA ALA A 312 -9.68 -0.51 17.69
C ALA A 312 -10.91 0.27 17.21
N ALA A 313 -11.88 0.51 18.09
CA ALA A 313 -13.06 1.32 17.77
C ALA A 313 -12.70 2.78 17.44
N ARG A 314 -11.85 3.42 18.24
CA ARG A 314 -11.38 4.81 18.01
C ARG A 314 -10.58 4.92 16.71
N ALA A 315 -9.65 3.99 16.47
CA ALA A 315 -8.89 3.94 15.23
C ALA A 315 -9.80 3.76 14.02
N SER A 316 -10.78 2.85 14.09
CA SER A 316 -11.75 2.62 13.01
C SER A 316 -12.63 3.84 12.74
N ARG A 317 -13.01 4.62 13.78
CA ARG A 317 -13.76 5.87 13.62
C ARG A 317 -12.90 6.96 12.97
N ARG A 318 -11.66 7.14 13.42
CA ARG A 318 -10.72 8.12 12.84
C ARG A 318 -10.42 7.82 11.37
N LEU A 319 -10.21 6.56 11.04
CA LEU A 319 -9.95 6.14 9.66
C LEU A 319 -11.16 6.40 8.75
N ARG A 320 -12.38 6.24 9.26
CA ARG A 320 -13.61 6.59 8.53
C ARG A 320 -13.71 8.10 8.29
N ALA A 321 -13.58 8.90 9.35
CA ALA A 321 -13.62 10.35 9.23
C ALA A 321 -12.56 10.90 8.26
N SER A 322 -11.34 10.35 8.29
CA SER A 322 -10.27 10.74 7.36
C SER A 322 -10.59 10.33 5.92
N ASN A 323 -11.19 9.16 5.68
CA ASN A 323 -11.59 8.75 4.33
C ASN A 323 -12.72 9.64 3.80
N ASP A 324 -13.69 9.99 4.63
CA ASP A 324 -14.81 10.86 4.23
C ASP A 324 -14.29 12.26 3.88
N ALA A 325 -13.38 12.82 4.67
CA ALA A 325 -12.73 14.11 4.37
C ALA A 325 -11.94 14.07 3.04
N LEU A 326 -11.21 12.97 2.77
CA LEU A 326 -10.50 12.77 1.51
C LEU A 326 -11.45 12.64 0.31
N ARG A 327 -12.64 12.07 0.49
CA ARG A 327 -13.65 11.98 -0.58
C ARG A 327 -14.16 13.37 -0.96
N VAL A 328 -14.52 14.19 0.02
CA VAL A 328 -14.97 15.56 -0.22
C VAL A 328 -13.89 16.38 -0.95
N SER A 329 -12.65 16.34 -0.48
CA SER A 329 -11.54 17.06 -1.14
C SER A 329 -11.28 16.57 -2.57
N ASN A 330 -11.43 15.27 -2.85
CA ASN A 330 -11.33 14.76 -4.22
C ASN A 330 -12.48 15.23 -5.11
N GLU A 331 -13.69 15.36 -4.58
CA GLU A 331 -14.84 15.89 -5.31
C GLU A 331 -14.65 17.38 -5.63
N GLU A 332 -14.18 18.17 -4.66
CA GLU A 332 -13.83 19.59 -4.87
C GLU A 332 -12.75 19.75 -5.94
N LEU A 333 -11.67 18.95 -5.88
CA LEU A 333 -10.60 18.99 -6.87
C LEU A 333 -11.10 18.60 -8.27
N ARG A 334 -12.01 17.61 -8.35
CA ARG A 334 -12.64 17.22 -9.62
C ARG A 334 -13.51 18.34 -10.18
N ALA A 335 -14.30 19.01 -9.33
CA ALA A 335 -15.11 20.16 -9.73
C ALA A 335 -14.24 21.32 -10.23
N GLY A 336 -13.20 21.69 -9.48
CA GLY A 336 -12.26 22.74 -9.88
C GLY A 336 -11.52 22.40 -11.19
N LYS A 337 -11.10 21.13 -11.36
CA LYS A 337 -10.50 20.67 -12.63
C LYS A 337 -11.48 20.72 -13.80
N GLY A 338 -12.76 20.45 -13.55
CA GLY A 338 -13.83 20.59 -14.55
C GLY A 338 -13.98 22.04 -15.02
N GLN A 339 -14.08 22.98 -14.07
CA GLN A 339 -14.19 24.41 -14.36
C GLN A 339 -12.97 24.95 -15.13
N LEU A 340 -11.76 24.54 -14.74
CA LEU A 340 -10.54 24.94 -15.44
C LEU A 340 -10.51 24.44 -16.89
N ARG A 341 -10.93 23.19 -17.12
CA ARG A 341 -11.03 22.63 -18.49
C ARG A 341 -12.01 23.41 -19.34
N GLU A 342 -13.18 23.72 -18.79
CA GLU A 342 -14.20 24.50 -19.51
C GLU A 342 -13.69 25.91 -19.85
N SER A 343 -12.99 26.58 -18.92
CA SER A 343 -12.40 27.89 -19.19
C SER A 343 -11.34 27.83 -20.29
N LEU A 344 -10.49 26.79 -20.27
CA LEU A 344 -9.44 26.59 -21.27
C LEU A 344 -10.05 26.31 -22.65
N GLU A 345 -11.12 25.50 -22.73
CA GLU A 345 -11.86 25.25 -23.98
C GLU A 345 -12.47 26.54 -24.55
N ARG A 346 -13.04 27.41 -23.69
CA ARG A 346 -13.57 28.71 -24.13
C ARG A 346 -12.47 29.64 -24.65
N GLU A 347 -11.32 29.66 -23.99
CA GLU A 347 -10.16 30.45 -24.42
C GLU A 347 -9.63 29.95 -25.78
N HIS A 348 -9.49 28.63 -25.94
CA HIS A 348 -9.10 28.03 -27.21
C HIS A 348 -10.09 28.36 -28.34
N ALA A 349 -11.39 28.21 -28.10
CA ALA A 349 -12.42 28.54 -29.08
C ALA A 349 -12.40 30.03 -29.47
N ALA A 350 -12.16 30.93 -28.52
CA ALA A 350 -12.01 32.36 -28.80
C ALA A 350 -10.74 32.66 -29.62
N ALA A 351 -9.62 32.02 -29.28
CA ALA A 351 -8.36 32.17 -30.01
C ALA A 351 -8.47 31.65 -31.45
N GLU A 352 -9.15 30.52 -31.67
CA GLU A 352 -9.40 29.98 -33.00
C GLU A 352 -10.27 30.90 -33.85
N ARG A 353 -11.34 31.47 -33.28
CA ARG A 353 -12.16 32.48 -33.97
C ARG A 353 -11.35 33.70 -34.37
N LEU A 354 -10.49 34.20 -33.49
CA LEU A 354 -9.64 35.35 -33.79
C LEU A 354 -8.65 35.04 -34.92
N ARG A 355 -8.02 33.85 -34.90
CA ARG A 355 -7.14 33.41 -35.99
C ARG A 355 -7.89 33.30 -37.31
N SER A 356 -9.09 32.73 -37.32
CA SER A 356 -9.91 32.63 -38.53
C SER A 356 -10.26 34.01 -39.12
N LEU A 357 -10.57 35.00 -38.26
CA LEU A 357 -10.78 36.38 -38.70
C LEU A 357 -9.52 37.01 -39.29
N ASP A 358 -8.37 36.78 -38.67
CA ASP A 358 -7.08 37.28 -39.17
C ASP A 358 -6.71 36.65 -40.52
N ASP A 359 -6.93 35.33 -40.68
CA ASP A 359 -6.71 34.61 -41.93
C ASP A 359 -7.60 35.16 -43.06
N MET A 360 -8.89 35.40 -42.79
CA MET A 360 -9.82 36.02 -43.75
C MET A 360 -9.37 37.43 -44.14
N LYS A 361 -8.93 38.24 -43.16
CA LYS A 361 -8.39 39.58 -43.42
C LYS A 361 -7.15 39.51 -44.32
N ASN A 362 -6.22 38.61 -44.02
CA ASN A 362 -4.99 38.45 -44.79
C ASN A 362 -5.27 37.97 -46.23
N MET A 363 -6.25 37.07 -46.40
CA MET A 363 -6.72 36.61 -47.70
C MET A 363 -7.29 37.78 -48.53
N ILE A 364 -8.16 38.61 -47.93
CA ILE A 364 -8.71 39.80 -48.59
C ILE A 364 -7.59 40.76 -49.00
N LEU A 365 -6.66 41.08 -48.08
CA LEU A 365 -5.55 42.00 -48.37
C LEU A 365 -4.64 41.50 -49.50
N THR A 366 -4.39 40.20 -49.54
CA THR A 366 -3.58 39.58 -50.60
C THR A 366 -4.31 39.62 -51.95
N SER A 367 -5.60 39.28 -51.99
CA SER A 367 -6.42 39.35 -53.20
C SER A 367 -6.48 40.76 -53.77
N VAL A 368 -6.81 41.75 -52.91
CA VAL A 368 -6.87 43.16 -53.30
C VAL A 368 -5.51 43.64 -53.84
N SER A 369 -4.41 43.28 -53.18
CA SER A 369 -3.07 43.64 -53.64
C SER A 369 -2.75 43.11 -55.05
N HIS A 370 -3.19 41.88 -55.37
CA HIS A 370 -3.03 41.30 -56.70
C HIS A 370 -3.88 42.02 -57.77
N GLU A 371 -5.14 42.31 -57.45
CA GLU A 371 -6.05 43.01 -58.35
C GLU A 371 -5.62 44.45 -58.64
N LEU A 372 -5.00 45.14 -57.69
CA LEU A 372 -4.45 46.48 -57.89
C LEU A 372 -3.12 46.47 -58.67
N ARG A 373 -2.27 45.46 -58.46
CA ARG A 373 -0.96 45.35 -59.14
C ARG A 373 -1.11 45.19 -60.66
N THR A 374 -2.11 44.44 -61.12
CA THR A 374 -2.32 44.14 -62.55
C THR A 374 -2.58 45.40 -63.41
N PRO A 375 -3.58 46.25 -63.10
CA PRO A 375 -3.82 47.50 -63.83
C PRO A 375 -2.67 48.48 -63.64
N LEU A 376 -2.07 48.57 -62.45
CA LEU A 376 -0.91 49.44 -62.20
C LEU A 376 0.30 49.06 -63.06
N THR A 377 0.61 47.77 -63.16
CA THR A 377 1.71 47.26 -64.01
C THR A 377 1.43 47.56 -65.48
N SER A 378 0.17 47.43 -65.90
CA SER A 378 -0.26 47.75 -67.27
C SER A 378 -0.12 49.25 -67.57
N ILE A 379 -0.55 50.12 -66.65
CA ILE A 379 -0.39 51.58 -66.75
C ILE A 379 1.09 51.95 -66.89
N ILE A 380 1.93 51.44 -65.98
CA ILE A 380 3.38 51.71 -66.00
C ILE A 380 4.01 51.19 -67.30
N GLY A 381 3.60 50.01 -67.80
CA GLY A 381 4.10 49.43 -69.04
C GLY A 381 3.73 50.25 -70.28
N PHE A 382 2.48 50.68 -70.39
CA PHE A 382 2.01 51.54 -71.48
C PHE A 382 2.65 52.92 -71.43
N ALA A 383 2.70 53.56 -70.26
CA ALA A 383 3.34 54.85 -70.07
C ALA A 383 4.83 54.81 -70.41
N SER A 384 5.55 53.75 -69.98
CA SER A 384 6.96 53.55 -70.31
C SER A 384 7.18 53.32 -71.81
N THR A 385 6.27 52.62 -72.49
CA THR A 385 6.35 52.39 -73.94
C THR A 385 6.12 53.70 -74.70
N LEU A 386 5.10 54.46 -74.31
CA LEU A 386 4.81 55.78 -74.86
C LEU A 386 5.99 56.74 -74.67
N GLN A 387 6.62 56.74 -73.48
CA GLN A 387 7.77 57.58 -73.18
C GLN A 387 9.02 57.20 -73.99
N ARG A 388 9.36 55.89 -74.06
CA ARG A 388 10.60 55.43 -74.72
C ARG A 388 10.51 55.44 -76.25
N ARG A 389 9.34 55.11 -76.81
CA ARG A 389 9.15 54.91 -78.25
C ARG A 389 8.32 56.00 -78.90
N HIS A 390 8.09 57.13 -78.22
CA HIS A 390 7.20 58.20 -78.68
C HIS A 390 7.43 58.58 -80.16
N ALA A 391 8.69 58.79 -80.55
CA ALA A 391 9.07 59.20 -81.90
C ALA A 391 8.93 58.09 -82.96
N GLU A 392 8.88 56.82 -82.54
CA GLU A 392 8.76 55.65 -83.44
C GLU A 392 7.31 55.20 -83.64
N LEU A 393 6.38 55.67 -82.81
CA LEU A 393 4.98 55.28 -82.82
C LEU A 393 4.18 56.23 -83.69
N ASN A 394 3.30 55.69 -84.55
CA ASN A 394 2.37 56.52 -85.30
C ASN A 394 1.32 57.15 -84.35
N PRO A 395 0.66 58.26 -84.74
CA PRO A 395 -0.31 58.95 -83.88
C PRO A 395 -1.49 58.07 -83.45
N ALA A 396 -1.92 57.13 -84.29
CA ALA A 396 -3.02 56.21 -83.96
C ALA A 396 -2.64 55.24 -82.82
N THR A 397 -1.43 54.68 -82.84
CA THR A 397 -0.90 53.80 -81.80
C THR A 397 -0.59 54.56 -80.51
N GLN A 398 -0.12 55.82 -80.59
CA GLN A 398 0.01 56.67 -79.41
C GLN A 398 -1.34 56.90 -78.72
N GLN A 399 -2.38 57.19 -79.51
CA GLN A 399 -3.74 57.37 -79.00
C GLN A 399 -4.30 56.06 -78.41
N GLU A 400 -4.06 54.92 -79.05
CA GLU A 400 -4.44 53.61 -78.52
C GLU A 400 -3.77 53.33 -77.16
N ILE A 401 -2.47 53.58 -77.03
CA ILE A 401 -1.73 53.41 -75.77
C ILE A 401 -2.28 54.37 -74.69
N ALA A 402 -2.55 55.63 -75.03
CA ALA A 402 -3.16 56.60 -74.13
C ALA A 402 -4.56 56.17 -73.66
N ASN A 403 -5.38 55.63 -74.56
CA ASN A 403 -6.70 55.08 -74.23
C ASN A 403 -6.58 53.88 -73.28
N ARG A 404 -5.63 52.96 -73.50
CA ARG A 404 -5.40 51.82 -72.60
C ARG A 404 -4.93 52.27 -71.22
N ILE A 405 -4.10 53.30 -71.11
CA ILE A 405 -3.72 53.90 -69.81
C ILE A 405 -4.96 54.44 -69.10
N LYS A 406 -5.81 55.19 -69.82
CA LYS A 406 -7.05 55.74 -69.27
C LYS A 406 -7.98 54.65 -68.77
N GLU A 407 -8.26 53.63 -69.57
CA GLU A 407 -9.12 52.49 -69.19
C GLU A 407 -8.59 51.76 -67.95
N GLN A 408 -7.28 51.50 -67.87
CA GLN A 408 -6.70 50.84 -66.70
C GLN A 408 -6.71 51.74 -65.46
N SER A 409 -6.58 53.06 -65.64
CA SER A 409 -6.67 54.04 -64.55
C SER A 409 -8.10 54.15 -64.00
N GLU A 410 -9.10 54.19 -64.87
CA GLU A 410 -10.52 54.16 -64.50
C GLU A 410 -10.91 52.82 -63.84
N ARG A 411 -10.34 51.70 -64.30
CA ARG A 411 -10.50 50.41 -63.64
C ARG A 411 -9.87 50.41 -62.24
N LEU A 412 -8.64 50.91 -62.08
CA LEU A 412 -7.97 51.03 -60.79
C LEU A 412 -8.74 51.95 -59.83
N GLN A 413 -9.27 53.06 -60.32
CA GLN A 413 -10.10 53.99 -59.55
C GLN A 413 -11.38 53.33 -59.04
N ARG A 414 -12.06 52.52 -59.86
CA ARG A 414 -13.23 51.74 -59.44
C ARG A 414 -12.88 50.70 -58.36
N LEU A 415 -11.75 50.00 -58.50
CA LEU A 415 -11.27 49.04 -57.49
C LEU A 415 -10.94 49.72 -56.15
N LEU A 416 -10.28 50.88 -56.18
CA LEU A 416 -9.98 51.66 -54.99
C LEU A 416 -11.25 52.23 -54.34
N GLY A 417 -12.20 52.71 -55.14
CA GLY A 417 -13.52 53.15 -54.69
C GLY A 417 -14.25 52.04 -53.93
N GLY A 418 -14.37 50.86 -54.55
CA GLY A 418 -15.00 49.70 -53.92
C GLY A 418 -14.34 49.28 -52.60
N LEU A 419 -13.01 49.38 -52.48
CA LEU A 419 -12.31 49.10 -51.22
C LEU A 419 -12.65 50.12 -50.12
N LEU A 420 -12.70 51.41 -50.47
CA LEU A 420 -13.07 52.48 -49.55
C LEU A 420 -14.55 52.40 -49.13
N ASP A 421 -15.42 51.96 -50.02
CA ASP A 421 -16.83 51.76 -49.72
C ASP A 421 -17.03 50.58 -48.75
N VAL A 422 -16.24 49.51 -48.86
CA VAL A 422 -16.21 48.41 -47.87
C VAL A 422 -15.74 48.88 -46.49
N ASP A 423 -14.70 49.72 -46.41
CA ASP A 423 -14.24 50.30 -45.13
C ASP A 423 -15.30 51.22 -44.50
N ARG A 424 -15.95 52.07 -45.31
CA ARG A 424 -17.08 52.92 -44.87
C ARG A 424 -18.25 52.10 -44.36
N LEU A 425 -18.60 51.01 -45.04
CA LEU A 425 -19.61 50.04 -44.61
C LEU A 425 -19.25 49.41 -43.26
N GLN A 426 -18.00 48.95 -43.09
CA GLN A 426 -17.54 48.34 -41.83
C GLN A 426 -17.59 49.30 -40.64
N ARG A 427 -17.38 50.60 -40.86
CA ARG A 427 -17.49 51.63 -39.82
C ARG A 427 -18.91 52.14 -39.60
N GLY A 428 -19.87 51.71 -40.43
CA GLY A 428 -21.27 52.16 -40.37
C GLY A 428 -21.48 53.61 -40.79
N ILE A 429 -20.57 54.19 -41.59
CA ILE A 429 -20.57 55.61 -42.00
C ILE A 429 -21.01 55.75 -43.47
N MET A 430 -21.78 54.79 -43.98
CA MET A 430 -22.33 54.89 -45.33
C MET A 430 -23.63 55.67 -45.28
N ASP A 431 -23.60 56.91 -45.76
CA ASP A 431 -24.79 57.75 -45.90
C ASP A 431 -25.62 57.27 -47.08
N THR A 432 -26.71 56.53 -46.81
CA THR A 432 -27.64 56.10 -47.85
C THR A 432 -28.66 57.20 -48.15
N ARG A 433 -28.75 57.66 -49.39
CA ARG A 433 -29.76 58.61 -49.86
C ARG A 433 -30.91 57.85 -50.50
N ARG A 434 -31.87 57.46 -49.67
CA ARG A 434 -33.04 56.72 -50.16
C ARG A 434 -34.01 57.66 -50.86
N GLU A 435 -34.35 57.31 -52.10
CA GLU A 435 -35.36 57.97 -52.90
C GLU A 435 -36.27 56.93 -53.58
N LEU A 436 -37.49 57.36 -53.93
CA LEU A 436 -38.46 56.49 -54.58
C LEU A 436 -37.96 56.16 -55.99
N THR A 437 -37.47 54.94 -56.18
CA THR A 437 -36.80 54.51 -57.42
C THR A 437 -37.57 53.35 -58.05
N ASP A 438 -37.76 53.42 -59.36
CA ASP A 438 -38.23 52.29 -60.16
C ASP A 438 -37.11 51.25 -60.31
N VAL A 439 -37.30 50.09 -59.67
CA VAL A 439 -36.32 49.01 -59.64
C VAL A 439 -36.10 48.41 -61.02
N GLY A 440 -37.13 48.35 -61.87
CA GLY A 440 -37.02 47.84 -63.23
C GLY A 440 -36.07 48.69 -64.08
N LEU A 441 -36.21 50.01 -64.01
CA LEU A 441 -35.31 50.95 -64.69
C LEU A 441 -33.89 50.94 -64.10
N LEU A 442 -33.76 50.78 -62.78
CA LEU A 442 -32.45 50.69 -62.14
C LEU A 442 -31.70 49.43 -62.58
N VAL A 443 -32.36 48.27 -62.59
CA VAL A 443 -31.78 47.00 -63.04
C VAL A 443 -31.41 47.07 -64.52
N GLN A 444 -32.27 47.65 -65.35
CA GLN A 444 -31.96 47.83 -66.77
C GLN A 444 -30.72 48.70 -66.98
N ARG A 445 -30.58 49.80 -66.22
CA ARG A 445 -29.37 50.63 -66.22
C ARG A 445 -28.12 49.85 -65.82
N VAL A 446 -28.19 49.01 -64.79
CA VAL A 446 -27.05 48.18 -64.35
C VAL A 446 -26.66 47.16 -65.43
N VAL A 447 -27.65 46.51 -66.05
CA VAL A 447 -27.42 45.54 -67.14
C VAL A 447 -26.79 46.21 -68.36
N ASP A 448 -27.24 47.40 -68.75
CA ASP A 448 -26.68 48.15 -69.87
C ASP A 448 -25.21 48.56 -69.63
N HIS A 449 -24.81 48.76 -68.37
CA HIS A 449 -23.43 49.12 -67.99
C HIS A 449 -22.54 47.91 -67.69
N ALA A 450 -23.11 46.74 -67.42
CA ALA A 450 -22.36 45.51 -67.27
C ALA A 450 -21.93 45.01 -68.65
N ASP A 451 -20.63 45.03 -68.94
CA ASP A 451 -20.05 44.46 -70.18
C ASP A 451 -20.17 42.92 -70.16
N ILE A 452 -21.40 42.41 -70.31
CA ILE A 452 -21.73 40.98 -70.36
C ILE A 452 -21.46 40.50 -71.77
N ARG A 453 -20.20 40.18 -72.03
CA ARG A 453 -19.78 39.57 -73.29
C ARG A 453 -20.45 38.19 -73.43
N ASP A 454 -20.95 37.91 -74.64
CA ASP A 454 -21.54 36.64 -75.09
C ASP A 454 -22.96 36.29 -74.59
N ARG A 455 -23.72 37.23 -73.99
CA ARG A 455 -25.14 36.98 -73.63
C ARG A 455 -26.03 38.21 -73.80
N THR A 456 -27.20 38.01 -74.39
CA THR A 456 -28.26 39.03 -74.41
C THR A 456 -29.12 38.88 -73.16
N VAL A 457 -29.16 39.92 -72.32
CA VAL A 457 -29.99 39.97 -71.12
C VAL A 457 -31.18 40.87 -71.41
N VAL A 458 -32.39 40.31 -71.36
CA VAL A 458 -33.65 41.07 -71.51
C VAL A 458 -34.24 41.25 -70.12
N VAL A 459 -34.35 42.50 -69.67
CA VAL A 459 -35.00 42.86 -68.42
C VAL A 459 -36.48 43.10 -68.71
N SER A 460 -37.36 42.23 -68.19
CA SER A 460 -38.81 42.42 -68.22
C SER A 460 -39.30 42.50 -66.77
N ALA A 461 -39.74 43.67 -66.36
CA ALA A 461 -40.23 43.93 -65.02
C ALA A 461 -41.39 44.91 -65.09
N ASP A 462 -42.43 44.66 -64.29
CA ASP A 462 -43.46 45.65 -64.01
C ASP A 462 -42.86 46.80 -63.17
N PRO A 463 -43.34 48.05 -63.31
CA PRO A 463 -42.81 49.18 -62.56
C PRO A 463 -43.07 49.00 -61.06
N VAL A 464 -42.02 48.63 -60.33
CA VAL A 464 -42.03 48.49 -58.88
C VAL A 464 -41.22 49.61 -58.28
N GLN A 465 -41.90 50.53 -57.58
CA GLN A 465 -41.24 51.64 -56.90
C GLN A 465 -40.95 51.30 -55.45
N VAL A 466 -39.67 51.40 -55.08
CA VAL A 466 -39.20 51.12 -53.72
C VAL A 466 -38.32 52.28 -53.25
N ASN A 467 -38.40 52.59 -51.95
CA ASN A 467 -37.57 53.60 -51.33
C ASN A 467 -36.17 53.03 -51.04
N ILE A 468 -35.29 53.13 -52.03
CA ILE A 468 -33.92 52.60 -52.03
C ILE A 468 -32.93 53.71 -52.38
N ASP A 469 -31.66 53.51 -52.07
CA ASP A 469 -30.60 54.35 -52.60
C ASP A 469 -30.21 53.84 -54.00
N PRO A 470 -30.37 54.64 -55.08
CA PRO A 470 -30.07 54.21 -56.44
C PRO A 470 -28.61 54.45 -56.85
N SER A 471 -27.78 55.00 -55.95
CA SER A 471 -26.39 55.40 -56.24
C SER A 471 -25.37 54.26 -56.20
#